data_AF-A0A2V8H0Q4-F1
#
_entry.id   AF-A0A2V8H0Q4-F1
#
_cell.length_a   1.000
_cell.length_b   1.000
_cell.length_c   1.000
_cell.angle_alpha   90.00
_cell.angle_beta   90.00
_cell.angle_gamma   90.00
#
_symmetry.space_group_name_H-M   'P 1'
#
loop_
_entity.id
_entity.type
_entity.pdbx_description
1 polymer ?
#
loop_
_entity_poly.entity_id
_entity_poly.type
_entity_poly.pdbx_seq_one_letter_code
_entity_poly.pdbx_strand_id
1 'polypeptide(L)'
;MGGSSIRSDAVVPLTAALALAAPVLLAFCLLLAFVVAEVAGASPFAIDRPRNVAETAAFGDAAGLLALIAQGQDVNARWEVRQDLLDSRGPQRVTAMQAAILMRRPEVVQLLLRRGARAGQPKELACLAQAVGVGRELPPSVFNAPDGRYYDGSPLGGIDALTRCGIPFE
;
A
#
# COMPACT_ATOMS: atom_id res chain seq x y z
N MET A 1 -8.26 -49.63 60.83
CA MET A 1 -9.43 -48.75 61.00
C MET A 1 -9.18 -47.53 60.14
N GLY A 2 -9.83 -47.49 58.97
CA GLY A 2 -9.65 -46.47 57.95
C GLY A 2 -10.72 -45.39 58.04
N GLY A 3 -10.34 -44.17 57.68
CA GLY A 3 -11.27 -43.06 57.45
C GLY A 3 -10.89 -42.38 56.15
N SER A 4 -11.54 -42.78 55.05
CA SER A 4 -11.46 -42.10 53.77
C SER A 4 -12.09 -40.71 53.90
N SER A 5 -11.26 -39.68 53.86
CA SER A 5 -11.70 -38.30 53.66
C SER A 5 -12.17 -38.15 52.21
N ILE A 6 -13.48 -38.23 51.99
CA ILE A 6 -14.12 -37.95 50.69
C ILE A 6 -13.87 -36.48 50.37
N ARG A 7 -13.05 -36.19 49.34
CA ARG A 7 -12.99 -34.85 48.74
C ARG A 7 -14.37 -34.56 48.17
N SER A 8 -15.06 -33.58 48.73
CA SER A 8 -16.24 -33.00 48.11
C SER A 8 -15.80 -32.38 46.79
N ASP A 9 -16.18 -33.01 45.67
CA ASP A 9 -16.07 -32.41 44.35
C ASP A 9 -16.78 -31.06 44.40
N ALA A 10 -16.02 -29.98 44.22
CA ALA A 10 -16.56 -28.64 44.19
C ALA A 10 -17.49 -28.54 42.98
N VAL A 11 -18.79 -28.72 43.20
CA VAL A 11 -19.84 -28.44 42.22
C VAL A 11 -19.82 -26.92 42.02
N VAL A 12 -19.09 -26.47 41.00
CA VAL A 12 -19.09 -25.05 40.62
C VAL A 12 -20.53 -24.72 40.22
N PRO A 13 -21.20 -23.77 40.90
CA PRO A 13 -22.57 -23.43 40.57
C PRO A 13 -22.61 -22.93 39.12
N LEU A 14 -23.62 -23.38 38.38
CA LEU A 14 -23.81 -23.07 36.96
C LEU A 14 -23.65 -21.57 36.66
N THR A 15 -24.10 -20.71 37.58
CA THR A 15 -23.96 -19.24 37.51
C THR A 15 -22.51 -18.75 37.55
N ALA A 16 -21.66 -19.36 38.38
CA ALA A 16 -20.23 -19.04 38.43
C ALA A 16 -19.50 -19.57 37.18
N ALA A 17 -19.88 -20.75 36.70
CA ALA A 17 -19.35 -21.32 35.46
C ALA A 17 -19.72 -20.46 34.23
N LEU A 18 -20.96 -19.96 34.15
CA LEU A 18 -21.40 -19.03 33.10
C LEU A 18 -20.70 -17.67 33.20
N ALA A 19 -20.47 -17.15 34.41
CA ALA A 19 -19.79 -15.87 34.60
C ALA A 19 -18.33 -15.91 34.11
N LEU A 20 -17.66 -17.05 34.24
CA LEU A 20 -16.29 -17.28 33.73
C LEU A 20 -16.24 -17.54 32.23
N ALA A 21 -17.24 -18.25 31.67
CA ALA A 21 -17.27 -18.60 30.24
C ALA A 21 -17.82 -17.48 29.35
N ALA A 22 -18.70 -16.62 29.87
CA ALA A 22 -19.31 -15.52 29.13
C ALA A 22 -18.32 -14.57 28.45
N PRO A 23 -17.25 -14.05 29.09
CA PRO A 23 -16.30 -13.17 28.42
C PRO A 23 -15.55 -13.86 27.29
N VAL A 24 -15.23 -15.16 27.44
CA VAL A 24 -14.56 -15.96 26.41
C VAL A 24 -15.48 -16.21 25.21
N LEU A 25 -16.75 -16.56 25.46
CA LEU A 25 -17.76 -16.75 24.42
C LEU A 25 -18.05 -15.43 23.68
N LEU A 26 -18.17 -14.32 24.40
CA LEU A 26 -18.36 -13.00 23.80
C LEU A 26 -17.16 -12.65 22.90
N ALA A 27 -15.94 -12.81 23.40
CA ALA A 27 -14.73 -12.54 22.62
C ALA A 27 -14.66 -13.41 21.36
N PHE A 28 -14.97 -14.70 21.47
CA PHE A 28 -15.02 -15.61 20.33
C PHE A 28 -16.08 -15.18 19.30
N CYS A 29 -17.29 -14.83 19.75
CA CYS A 29 -18.34 -14.34 18.87
C CYS A 29 -17.95 -13.05 18.15
N LEU A 30 -17.30 -12.10 18.84
CA LEU A 30 -16.82 -10.85 18.24
C LEU A 30 -15.71 -11.11 17.21
N LEU A 31 -14.76 -12.00 17.51
CA LEU A 31 -13.72 -12.40 16.55
C LEU A 31 -14.33 -13.08 15.33
N LEU A 32 -15.30 -13.97 15.53
CA LEU A 32 -15.97 -14.68 14.43
C LEU A 32 -16.78 -13.71 13.56
N ALA A 33 -17.49 -12.76 14.17
CA ALA A 33 -18.19 -11.70 13.45
C ALA A 33 -17.21 -10.82 12.65
N PHE A 34 -16.05 -10.48 13.22
CA PHE A 34 -15.01 -9.72 12.52
C PHE A 34 -14.47 -10.47 11.30
N VAL A 35 -14.14 -11.76 11.44
CA VAL A 35 -13.65 -12.58 10.32
C VAL A 35 -14.72 -12.70 9.22
N VAL A 36 -15.98 -12.91 9.59
CA VAL A 36 -17.09 -12.96 8.63
C VAL A 36 -17.25 -11.62 7.89
N ALA A 37 -17.13 -10.50 8.59
CA ALA A 37 -17.17 -9.17 7.98
C ALA A 37 -16.04 -8.98 6.96
N GLU A 38 -14.80 -9.32 7.33
CA GLU A 38 -13.63 -9.24 6.42
C GLU A 38 -13.81 -10.11 5.17
N VAL A 39 -14.30 -11.36 5.31
CA VAL A 39 -14.58 -12.26 4.18
C VAL A 39 -15.72 -11.72 3.30
N ALA A 40 -16.72 -11.08 3.90
CA ALA A 40 -17.80 -10.41 3.17
C ALA A 40 -17.36 -9.08 2.53
N GLY A 41 -16.10 -8.67 2.70
CA GLY A 41 -15.56 -7.42 2.16
C GLY A 41 -15.89 -6.18 2.99
N ALA A 42 -16.58 -6.33 4.11
CA ALA A 42 -16.76 -5.29 5.12
C ALA A 42 -15.54 -5.31 6.04
N SER A 43 -14.49 -4.59 5.66
CA SER A 43 -13.23 -4.54 6.42
C SER A 43 -13.17 -3.27 7.27
N PRO A 44 -13.72 -3.27 8.52
CA PRO A 44 -13.95 -2.07 9.32
C PRO A 44 -12.66 -1.37 9.78
N PHE A 45 -11.52 -2.06 9.72
CA PHE A 45 -10.21 -1.51 10.06
C PHE A 45 -9.25 -1.50 8.87
N ALA A 46 -9.70 -1.84 7.66
CA ALA A 46 -8.82 -1.71 6.51
C ALA A 46 -8.58 -0.23 6.19
N ILE A 47 -7.30 0.08 5.98
CA ILE A 47 -6.92 1.29 5.26
C ILE A 47 -7.54 1.17 3.87
N ASP A 48 -8.25 2.21 3.44
CA ASP A 48 -8.85 2.33 2.11
C ASP A 48 -7.90 1.75 1.05
N ARG A 49 -8.34 0.68 0.38
CA ARG A 49 -7.50 0.04 -0.62
C ARG A 49 -7.26 0.99 -1.80
N PRO A 50 -6.07 0.95 -2.41
CA PRO A 50 -5.82 1.56 -3.70
C PRO A 50 -6.88 1.14 -4.72
N ARG A 51 -7.44 2.10 -5.45
CA ARG A 51 -8.58 1.88 -6.36
C ARG A 51 -8.15 1.74 -7.82
N ASN A 52 -6.91 2.10 -8.13
CA ASN A 52 -6.37 2.08 -9.48
C ASN A 52 -4.86 1.76 -9.49
N VAL A 53 -4.33 1.50 -10.69
CA VAL A 53 -2.91 1.13 -10.87
C VAL A 53 -1.93 2.19 -10.35
N ALA A 54 -2.27 3.49 -10.36
CA ALA A 54 -1.36 4.52 -9.86
C ALA A 54 -1.31 4.57 -8.33
N GLU A 55 -2.46 4.52 -7.66
CA GLU A 55 -2.50 4.41 -6.19
C GLU A 55 -1.82 3.13 -5.71
N THR A 56 -2.03 2.03 -6.43
CA THR A 56 -1.45 0.74 -6.06
C THR A 56 0.07 0.75 -6.23
N ALA A 57 0.54 1.44 -7.26
CA ALA A 57 1.95 1.66 -7.49
C ALA A 57 2.60 2.58 -6.43
N ALA A 58 1.90 3.64 -6.00
CA ALA A 58 2.31 4.48 -4.86
C ALA A 58 2.40 3.67 -3.56
N PHE A 59 1.40 2.82 -3.32
CA PHE A 59 1.31 1.99 -2.11
C PHE A 59 2.43 0.94 -2.04
N GLY A 60 2.90 0.45 -3.19
CA GLY A 60 3.90 -0.62 -3.28
C GLY A 60 3.30 -2.02 -3.39
N ASP A 61 1.99 -2.14 -3.60
CA ASP A 61 1.31 -3.43 -3.69
C ASP A 61 1.47 -4.04 -5.08
N ALA A 62 2.57 -4.78 -5.28
CA ALA A 62 2.84 -5.47 -6.53
C ALA A 62 1.71 -6.43 -6.93
N ALA A 63 1.11 -7.16 -5.99
CA ALA A 63 0.08 -8.14 -6.29
C ALA A 63 -1.22 -7.47 -6.75
N GLY A 64 -1.69 -6.46 -6.03
CA GLY A 64 -2.84 -5.65 -6.42
C GLY A 64 -2.61 -4.93 -7.75
N LEU A 65 -1.40 -4.42 -7.98
CA LEU A 65 -1.06 -3.76 -9.23
C LEU A 65 -1.21 -4.73 -10.40
N LEU A 66 -0.70 -5.95 -10.26
CA LEU A 66 -0.83 -6.99 -11.28
C LEU A 66 -2.28 -7.42 -11.50
N ALA A 67 -3.08 -7.49 -10.43
CA ALA A 67 -4.50 -7.81 -10.53
C ALA A 67 -5.27 -6.74 -11.34
N LEU A 68 -5.02 -5.46 -11.08
CA LEU A 68 -5.65 -4.35 -11.81
C LEU A 68 -5.23 -4.30 -13.28
N ILE A 69 -3.95 -4.58 -13.57
CA ILE A 69 -3.46 -4.71 -14.95
C ILE A 69 -4.15 -5.88 -15.66
N ALA A 70 -4.29 -7.03 -14.98
CA ALA A 70 -5.00 -8.18 -15.53
C ALA A 70 -6.50 -7.91 -15.77
N GLN A 71 -7.10 -7.00 -15.00
CA GLN A 71 -8.46 -6.49 -15.21
C GLN A 71 -8.57 -5.48 -16.36
N GLY A 72 -7.45 -5.16 -17.03
CA GLY A 72 -7.43 -4.28 -18.20
C GLY A 72 -7.19 -2.80 -17.90
N GLN A 73 -6.81 -2.42 -16.67
CA GLN A 73 -6.41 -1.04 -16.40
C GLN A 73 -5.08 -0.71 -17.12
N ASP A 74 -5.06 0.41 -17.82
CA ASP A 74 -3.86 0.89 -18.51
C ASP A 74 -2.84 1.50 -17.54
N VAL A 75 -1.64 0.94 -17.52
CA VAL A 75 -0.49 1.39 -16.72
C VAL A 75 0.06 2.75 -17.13
N ASN A 76 -0.21 3.17 -18.38
CA ASN A 76 0.26 4.43 -18.95
C ASN A 76 -0.77 5.56 -18.79
N ALA A 77 -2.01 5.21 -18.50
CA ALA A 77 -3.05 6.20 -18.23
C ALA A 77 -2.74 6.95 -16.93
N ARG A 78 -3.22 8.20 -16.86
CA ARG A 78 -3.19 8.98 -15.62
C ARG A 78 -4.42 8.67 -14.80
N TRP A 79 -4.18 8.26 -13.58
CA TRP A 79 -5.22 7.94 -12.62
C TRP A 79 -5.17 8.93 -11.47
N GLU A 80 -6.35 9.24 -10.95
CA GLU A 80 -6.46 10.04 -9.74
C GLU A 80 -5.82 9.28 -8.58
N VAL A 81 -4.90 9.95 -7.89
CA VAL A 81 -4.28 9.48 -6.67
C VAL A 81 -4.65 10.44 -5.56
N ARG A 82 -5.23 9.88 -4.50
CA ARG A 82 -5.65 10.62 -3.32
C ARG A 82 -4.49 11.33 -2.61
N GLN A 83 -4.83 12.46 -1.99
CA GLN A 83 -3.86 13.43 -1.46
C GLN A 83 -2.91 12.86 -0.39
N ASP A 84 -3.39 11.94 0.42
CA ASP A 84 -2.65 11.24 1.48
C ASP A 84 -1.59 10.29 0.95
N LEU A 85 -1.70 9.84 -0.31
CA LEU A 85 -0.70 8.98 -0.94
C LEU A 85 0.45 9.75 -1.58
N LEU A 86 0.29 11.02 -1.96
CA LEU A 86 1.33 11.80 -2.66
C LEU A 86 1.84 13.02 -1.91
N ASP A 87 1.43 13.20 -0.65
CA ASP A 87 1.75 14.39 0.16
C ASP A 87 1.41 15.69 -0.59
N SER A 88 0.22 15.69 -1.22
CA SER A 88 -0.28 16.78 -2.07
C SER A 88 -1.42 17.53 -1.39
N ARG A 89 -1.68 18.77 -1.83
CA ARG A 89 -2.78 19.61 -1.29
C ARG A 89 -4.18 19.20 -1.77
N GLY A 90 -4.27 18.17 -2.59
CA GLY A 90 -5.50 17.66 -3.20
C GLY A 90 -5.22 16.40 -4.01
N PRO A 91 -6.26 15.72 -4.55
CA PRO A 91 -6.07 14.59 -5.45
C PRO A 91 -5.31 15.03 -6.70
N GLN A 92 -4.45 14.15 -7.22
CA GLN A 92 -3.57 14.44 -8.36
C GLN A 92 -3.60 13.29 -9.36
N ARG A 93 -3.63 13.61 -10.64
CA ARG A 93 -3.64 12.63 -11.73
C ARG A 93 -2.23 12.40 -12.22
N VAL A 94 -1.71 11.23 -11.91
CA VAL A 94 -0.35 10.79 -12.29
C VAL A 94 -0.39 9.40 -12.92
N THR A 95 0.64 9.05 -13.67
CA THR A 95 0.82 7.68 -14.16
C THR A 95 1.29 6.76 -13.02
N ALA A 96 1.10 5.46 -13.19
CA ALA A 96 1.61 4.49 -12.21
C ALA A 96 3.13 4.56 -12.03
N MET A 97 3.86 4.89 -13.11
CA MET A 97 5.31 5.10 -13.07
C MET A 97 5.69 6.30 -12.18
N GLN A 98 5.03 7.44 -12.39
CA GLN A 98 5.27 8.65 -11.60
C GLN A 98 4.96 8.41 -10.13
N ALA A 99 3.81 7.79 -9.84
CA ALA A 99 3.38 7.46 -8.48
C ALA A 99 4.39 6.55 -7.74
N ALA A 100 4.89 5.51 -8.41
CA ALA A 100 5.90 4.61 -7.84
C ALA A 100 7.22 5.33 -7.53
N ILE A 101 7.68 6.22 -8.42
CA ILE A 101 8.91 6.99 -8.21
C ILE A 101 8.72 7.95 -7.03
N LEU A 102 7.63 8.72 -7.02
CA LEU A 102 7.32 9.68 -5.94
C LEU A 102 7.29 9.02 -4.56
N MET A 103 6.72 7.82 -4.48
CA MET A 103 6.68 7.04 -3.25
C MET A 103 7.87 6.13 -3.01
N ARG A 104 8.95 6.34 -3.78
CA ARG A 104 10.24 5.69 -3.60
C ARG A 104 10.12 4.16 -3.62
N ARG A 105 9.39 3.63 -4.60
CA ARG A 105 9.12 2.20 -4.83
C ARG A 105 9.89 1.65 -6.03
N PRO A 106 11.23 1.52 -5.97
CA PRO A 106 12.03 1.10 -7.13
C PRO A 106 11.66 -0.29 -7.66
N GLU A 107 11.21 -1.20 -6.78
CA GLU A 107 10.79 -2.56 -7.16
C GLU A 107 9.53 -2.52 -8.04
N VAL A 108 8.60 -1.62 -7.72
CA VAL A 108 7.38 -1.40 -8.50
C VAL A 108 7.70 -0.73 -9.83
N VAL A 109 8.64 0.22 -9.86
CA VAL A 109 9.12 0.82 -11.12
C VAL A 109 9.63 -0.26 -12.07
N GLN A 110 10.48 -1.17 -11.60
CA GLN A 110 10.97 -2.28 -12.42
C GLN A 110 9.84 -3.22 -12.87
N LEU A 111 8.87 -3.49 -12.00
CA LEU A 111 7.69 -4.27 -12.36
C LEU A 111 6.88 -3.60 -13.48
N LEU A 112 6.61 -2.29 -13.37
CA LEU A 112 5.88 -1.52 -14.36
C LEU A 112 6.60 -1.53 -15.72
N LEU A 113 7.92 -1.34 -15.74
CA LEU A 113 8.71 -1.44 -16.98
C LEU A 113 8.58 -2.82 -17.64
N ARG A 114 8.62 -3.91 -16.84
CA ARG A 114 8.40 -5.28 -17.35
C ARG A 114 6.98 -5.50 -17.88
N ARG A 115 6.00 -4.72 -17.42
CA ARG A 115 4.60 -4.75 -17.91
C ARG A 115 4.32 -3.75 -19.04
N GLY A 116 5.38 -3.20 -19.64
CA GLY A 116 5.24 -2.31 -20.80
C GLY A 116 4.80 -0.90 -20.44
N ALA A 117 4.92 -0.49 -19.18
CA ALA A 117 4.78 0.91 -18.82
C ALA A 117 5.88 1.71 -19.53
N ARG A 118 5.47 2.70 -20.31
CA ARG A 118 6.36 3.61 -21.01
C ARG A 118 6.96 4.54 -19.96
N ALA A 119 8.28 4.48 -19.82
CA ALA A 119 9.03 5.59 -19.26
C ALA A 119 8.72 6.79 -20.16
N GLY A 120 7.98 7.79 -19.68
CA GLY A 120 7.48 8.94 -20.46
C GLY A 120 8.60 9.69 -21.20
N GLN A 121 9.01 10.86 -20.71
CA GLN A 121 10.25 11.46 -21.18
C GLN A 121 11.40 10.96 -20.30
N PRO A 122 12.41 10.25 -20.85
CA PRO A 122 13.48 9.63 -20.07
C PRO A 122 14.18 10.58 -19.09
N LYS A 123 14.49 11.80 -19.55
CA LYS A 123 15.19 12.82 -18.75
C LYS A 123 14.35 13.32 -17.57
N GLU A 124 13.05 13.47 -17.77
CA GLU A 124 12.13 13.93 -16.72
C GLU A 124 12.02 12.88 -15.62
N LEU A 125 11.91 11.59 -15.97
CA LEU A 125 11.86 10.51 -14.99
C LEU A 125 13.19 10.31 -14.27
N ALA A 126 14.32 10.46 -14.97
CA ALA A 126 15.65 10.46 -14.34
C ALA A 126 15.80 11.64 -13.36
N CYS A 127 15.30 12.83 -13.72
CA CYS A 127 15.21 13.97 -12.82
C CYS A 127 14.36 13.62 -11.59
N LEU A 128 13.16 13.07 -11.80
CA LEU A 128 12.22 12.76 -10.72
C LEU A 128 12.82 11.75 -9.73
N ALA A 129 13.44 10.68 -10.23
CA ALA A 129 14.09 9.68 -9.40
C ALA A 129 15.24 10.28 -8.55
N GLN A 130 16.05 11.17 -9.15
CA GLN A 130 17.10 11.87 -8.41
C GLN A 130 16.52 12.89 -7.41
N ALA A 131 15.46 13.61 -7.79
CA ALA A 131 14.79 14.61 -6.96
C ALA A 131 14.18 14.02 -5.69
N VAL A 132 13.58 12.83 -5.76
CA VAL A 132 13.02 12.15 -4.58
C VAL A 132 14.04 11.27 -3.84
N GLY A 133 15.29 11.24 -4.30
CA GLY A 133 16.40 10.58 -3.62
C GLY A 133 16.56 9.07 -3.89
N VAL A 134 15.95 8.53 -4.96
CA VAL A 134 16.06 7.11 -5.38
C VAL A 134 16.89 6.93 -6.65
N GLY A 135 17.66 7.94 -7.04
CA GLY A 135 18.46 7.90 -8.28
C GLY A 135 19.60 6.88 -8.28
N ARG A 136 19.96 6.30 -7.12
CA ARG A 136 20.97 5.22 -7.04
C ARG A 136 20.34 3.86 -7.36
N GLU A 137 19.12 3.65 -6.90
CA GLU A 137 18.30 2.46 -7.14
C GLU A 137 17.68 2.47 -8.54
N LEU A 138 17.35 3.67 -9.05
CA LEU A 138 16.81 3.92 -10.37
C LEU A 138 17.76 4.84 -11.17
N PRO A 139 18.89 4.31 -11.65
CA PRO A 139 19.82 5.10 -12.46
C PRO A 139 19.16 5.54 -13.79
N PRO A 140 19.65 6.62 -14.43
CA PRO A 140 19.07 7.16 -15.67
C PRO A 140 18.87 6.13 -16.78
N SER A 141 19.77 5.15 -16.88
CA SER A 141 19.71 4.04 -17.83
C SER A 141 18.43 3.20 -17.73
N VAL A 142 17.81 3.08 -16.54
CA VAL A 142 16.53 2.38 -16.34
C VAL A 142 15.41 3.01 -17.18
N PHE A 143 15.48 4.32 -17.41
CA PHE A 143 14.50 5.07 -18.20
C PHE A 143 14.95 5.32 -19.64
N ASN A 144 16.07 4.72 -20.08
CA ASN A 144 16.76 5.03 -21.34
C ASN A 144 17.23 6.49 -21.43
N ALA A 145 17.55 7.12 -20.30
CA ALA A 145 18.19 8.44 -20.29
C ALA A 145 19.72 8.29 -20.28
N PRO A 146 20.47 9.19 -20.95
CA PRO A 146 21.92 9.24 -20.82
C PRO A 146 22.34 9.37 -19.35
N ASP A 147 23.45 8.75 -18.97
CA ASP A 147 24.01 8.93 -17.63
C ASP A 147 24.31 10.41 -17.39
N GLY A 148 23.90 10.91 -16.23
CA GLY A 148 24.02 12.33 -15.91
C GLY A 148 23.35 12.69 -14.59
N ARG A 149 23.68 13.88 -14.09
CA ARG A 149 23.01 14.51 -12.95
C ARG A 149 21.89 15.39 -13.49
N TYR A 150 20.65 14.94 -13.32
CA TYR A 150 19.43 15.63 -13.74
C TYR A 150 18.85 16.48 -12.62
N TYR A 151 19.20 16.17 -11.36
CA TYR A 151 18.84 16.94 -10.20
C TYR A 151 20.04 17.08 -9.24
N ASP A 152 20.31 18.31 -8.82
CA ASP A 152 21.34 18.63 -7.82
C ASP A 152 20.73 19.58 -6.79
N GLY A 153 20.22 18.99 -5.69
CA GLY A 153 19.48 19.69 -4.64
C GLY A 153 19.09 18.75 -3.51
N SER A 154 18.46 19.28 -2.47
CA SER A 154 17.91 18.49 -1.38
C SER A 154 16.72 17.64 -1.86
N PRO A 155 16.52 16.41 -1.36
CA PRO A 155 15.39 15.60 -1.76
C PRO A 155 14.05 16.33 -1.62
N LEU A 156 13.24 16.27 -2.67
CA LEU A 156 11.89 16.82 -2.73
C LEU A 156 10.88 15.70 -2.46
N GLY A 157 9.79 16.05 -1.77
CA GLY A 157 8.63 15.18 -1.59
C GLY A 157 7.52 15.53 -2.57
N GLY A 158 6.67 14.55 -2.87
CA GLY A 158 5.38 14.77 -3.53
C GLY A 158 5.44 15.60 -4.82
N ILE A 159 4.54 16.57 -4.92
CA ILE A 159 4.28 17.32 -6.16
C ILE A 159 5.37 18.35 -6.50
N ASP A 160 6.15 18.79 -5.51
CA ASP A 160 7.26 19.71 -5.74
C ASP A 160 8.31 19.08 -6.68
N ALA A 161 8.52 17.77 -6.57
CA ALA A 161 9.41 17.02 -7.44
C ALA A 161 8.90 16.98 -8.90
N LEU A 162 7.59 16.78 -9.11
CA LEU A 162 7.00 16.80 -10.44
C LEU A 162 7.16 18.18 -11.11
N THR A 163 6.83 19.23 -10.37
CA THR A 163 6.92 20.62 -10.84
C THR A 163 8.36 20.97 -11.20
N ARG A 164 9.31 20.58 -10.35
CA ARG A 164 10.74 20.86 -10.57
C ARG A 164 11.32 20.16 -11.78
N CYS A 165 10.84 18.95 -12.08
CA CYS A 165 11.28 18.16 -13.23
C CYS A 165 10.45 18.39 -14.50
N GLY A 166 9.53 19.37 -14.50
CA GLY A 166 8.71 19.72 -15.67
C GLY A 166 7.67 18.66 -16.04
N ILE A 167 7.33 17.76 -15.13
CA ILE A 167 6.42 16.65 -15.40
C ILE A 167 4.98 17.16 -15.28
N PRO A 168 4.15 17.01 -16.33
CA PRO A 168 2.74 17.38 -16.26
C PRO A 168 1.94 16.45 -15.34
N PHE A 169 1.11 17.06 -14.50
CA PHE A 169 0.10 16.43 -13.64
C PHE A 169 -1.18 17.29 -13.65
N GLU A 170 -2.33 16.70 -13.34
CA GLU A 170 -3.63 17.39 -13.30
C GLU A 170 -4.31 17.25 -11.94
#